data_AF-A0A818BKI9-F1
#
_entry.id   AF-A0A818BKI9-F1
#
_cell.length_a   1.000
_cell.length_b   1.000
_cell.length_c   1.000
_cell.angle_alpha   90.00
_cell.angle_beta   90.00
_cell.angle_gamma   90.00
#
_symmetry.space_group_name_H-M   'P 1'
#
loop_
_entity.id
_entity.type
_entity.pdbx_description
1 polymer ?
#
loop_
_entity_poly.entity_id
_entity_poly.type
_entity_poly.pdbx_seq_one_letter_code
_entity_poly.pdbx_strand_id
1 'polypeptide(L)'
;MERVHPRLVKCKAGDLVVWDSRCIHCNTPAFLDKRKNNLLSEPQLLRIVAYICMSPLSMFEPDGVRYENLEEFRELREDFVRNRTTCTHWPLELITASRLSDYDKVPLKLNAYQHSLIVGTHVEPENGTTEIIF
;
A
#
# COMPACT_ATOMS: atom_id res chain seq x y z
N MET A 1 -20.36 32.65 -4.14
CA MET A 1 -19.84 31.34 -3.66
C MET A 1 -19.05 31.60 -2.41
N GLU A 2 -19.37 30.89 -1.33
CA GLU A 2 -18.64 30.97 -0.07
C GLU A 2 -17.24 30.34 -0.24
N ARG A 3 -16.19 30.98 0.29
CA ARG A 3 -14.83 30.43 0.22
C ARG A 3 -14.71 29.30 1.25
N VAL A 4 -14.47 28.10 0.77
CA VAL A 4 -14.13 26.96 1.64
C VAL A 4 -12.63 26.99 1.92
N HIS A 5 -12.25 27.01 3.19
CA HIS A 5 -10.85 26.93 3.59
C HIS A 5 -10.38 25.47 3.65
N PRO A 6 -9.23 25.12 3.04
CA PRO A 6 -8.70 23.77 3.12
C PRO A 6 -8.39 23.41 4.58
N ARG A 7 -8.72 22.17 4.97
CA ARG A 7 -8.45 21.65 6.31
C ARG A 7 -7.31 20.66 6.25
N LEU A 8 -6.27 20.89 7.05
CA LEU A 8 -5.18 19.94 7.23
C LEU A 8 -5.59 18.89 8.26
N VAL A 9 -5.71 17.64 7.82
CA VAL A 9 -5.88 16.49 8.72
C VAL A 9 -4.52 16.13 9.30
N LYS A 10 -4.43 16.07 10.63
CA LYS A 10 -3.23 15.64 11.37
C LYS A 10 -3.47 14.24 11.90
N CYS A 11 -2.49 13.37 11.76
CA CYS A 11 -2.56 11.97 12.18
C CYS A 11 -1.30 11.58 12.96
N LYS A 12 -1.44 10.59 13.82
CA LYS A 12 -0.37 9.83 14.46
C LYS A 12 -0.34 8.40 13.90
N ALA A 13 0.70 7.65 14.23
CA ALA A 13 0.76 6.23 13.88
C ALA A 13 -0.45 5.49 14.46
N GLY A 14 -1.10 4.67 13.63
CA GLY A 14 -2.32 3.93 13.99
C GLY A 14 -3.64 4.66 13.71
N ASP A 15 -3.62 5.96 13.37
CA ASP A 15 -4.85 6.67 13.01
C ASP A 15 -5.37 6.23 11.63
N LEU A 16 -6.69 6.03 11.53
CA LEU A 16 -7.38 5.77 10.27
C LEU A 16 -8.07 7.04 9.76
N VAL A 17 -7.77 7.43 8.52
CA VAL A 17 -8.44 8.53 7.84
C VAL A 17 -9.34 7.98 6.74
N VAL A 18 -10.62 8.33 6.78
CA VAL A 18 -11.61 7.96 5.77
C VAL A 18 -12.20 9.23 5.16
N TRP A 19 -12.38 9.22 3.85
CA TRP A 19 -13.07 10.28 3.12
C TRP A 19 -14.05 9.70 2.10
N ASP A 20 -15.11 10.45 1.81
CA ASP A 20 -16.05 10.14 0.73
C ASP A 20 -15.34 10.22 -0.64
N SER A 21 -15.68 9.36 -1.59
CA SER A 21 -15.01 9.32 -2.91
C SER A 21 -15.11 10.62 -3.71
N ARG A 22 -16.06 11.51 -3.38
CA ARG A 22 -16.23 12.83 -3.99
C ARG A 22 -15.47 13.94 -3.23
N CYS A 23 -14.80 13.61 -2.13
CA CYS A 23 -14.02 14.55 -1.34
C CYS A 23 -12.74 14.94 -2.10
N ILE A 24 -12.64 16.23 -2.46
CA ILE A 24 -11.41 16.81 -3.00
C ILE A 24 -10.36 16.80 -1.89
N HIS A 25 -9.26 16.06 -2.11
CA HIS A 25 -8.15 15.95 -1.19
C HIS A 25 -6.82 16.05 -1.92
N CYS A 26 -5.76 16.38 -1.19
CA CYS A 26 -4.40 16.38 -1.70
C CYS A 26 -3.39 16.00 -0.61
N ASN A 27 -2.27 15.42 -1.04
CA ASN A 27 -1.16 15.15 -0.13
C ASN A 27 -0.37 16.43 0.11
N THR A 28 0.03 16.63 1.37
CA THR A 28 1.01 17.66 1.72
C THR A 28 2.41 17.03 1.79
N PRO A 29 3.46 17.71 1.31
CA PRO A 29 4.84 17.24 1.50
C PRO A 29 5.14 16.97 2.97
N ALA A 30 6.00 16.00 3.25
CA ALA A 30 6.52 15.85 4.59
C ALA A 30 7.44 17.04 4.91
N PHE A 31 7.26 17.65 6.08
CA PHE A 31 8.13 18.73 6.54
C PHE A 31 9.46 18.11 6.98
N LEU A 32 10.53 18.45 6.27
CA LEU A 32 11.88 18.19 6.76
C LEU A 32 12.15 19.10 7.96
N ASP A 33 12.46 18.54 9.13
CA ASP A 33 13.01 19.35 10.21
C ASP A 33 14.43 19.77 9.80
N LYS A 34 14.55 21.00 9.26
CA LYS A 34 15.83 21.56 8.82
C LYS A 34 16.90 21.56 9.92
N ARG A 35 16.51 21.45 11.21
CA ARG A 35 17.44 21.35 12.34
C ARG A 35 18.11 19.97 12.45
N LYS A 36 17.51 18.93 11.86
CA LYS A 36 18.05 17.56 11.82
C LYS A 36 18.85 17.25 10.55
N ASN A 37 18.76 18.10 9.52
CA ASN A 37 19.37 17.86 8.20
C ASN A 37 20.90 17.88 8.16
N ASN A 38 21.58 18.36 9.21
CA ASN A 38 23.05 18.52 9.17
C ASN A 38 23.83 17.33 9.77
N LEU A 39 23.16 16.26 10.23
CA LEU A 39 23.83 15.18 11.00
C LEU A 39 23.47 13.74 10.60
N LEU A 40 22.63 13.52 9.59
CA LEU A 40 22.07 12.19 9.36
C LEU A 40 22.78 11.46 8.22
N SER A 41 23.63 10.51 8.59
CA SER A 41 24.16 9.46 7.70
C SER A 41 23.09 8.46 7.27
N GLU A 42 21.94 8.44 7.94
CA GLU A 42 20.85 7.49 7.75
C GLU A 42 19.55 8.21 7.36
N PRO A 43 18.77 7.68 6.40
CA PRO A 43 17.51 8.30 6.01
C PRO A 43 16.46 8.18 7.11
N GLN A 44 15.68 9.24 7.26
CA GLN A 44 14.58 9.28 8.23
C GLN A 44 13.26 8.91 7.57
N LEU A 45 12.50 8.02 8.22
CA LEU A 45 11.11 7.79 7.86
C LEU A 45 10.30 9.03 8.20
N LEU A 46 9.89 9.78 7.17
CA LEU A 46 9.13 11.01 7.35
C LEU A 46 7.63 10.75 7.46
N ARG A 47 7.11 9.83 6.64
CA ARG A 47 5.70 9.43 6.61
C ARG A 47 5.57 8.12 5.83
N ILE A 48 4.84 7.17 6.40
CA ILE A 48 4.31 6.00 5.70
C ILE A 48 2.79 5.99 5.88
N VAL A 49 2.08 5.58 4.84
CA VAL A 49 0.64 5.38 4.87
C VAL A 49 0.32 4.09 4.12
N ALA A 50 -0.60 3.30 4.65
CA ALA A 50 -1.17 2.16 3.95
C ALA A 50 -2.53 2.58 3.37
N TYR A 51 -2.69 2.45 2.06
CA TYR A 51 -3.99 2.67 1.42
C TYR A 51 -4.84 1.42 1.60
N ILE A 52 -5.95 1.56 2.34
CA ILE A 52 -6.94 0.51 2.52
C ILE A 52 -8.15 0.87 1.66
N CYS A 53 -8.40 0.09 0.62
CA CYS A 53 -9.59 0.27 -0.18
C CYS A 53 -10.79 -0.41 0.51
N MET A 54 -11.87 0.35 0.72
CA MET A 54 -13.16 -0.18 1.18
C MET A 54 -14.14 -0.23 0.01
N SER A 55 -14.25 -1.39 -0.63
CA SER A 55 -15.23 -1.64 -1.68
C SER A 55 -16.43 -2.40 -1.09
N PRO A 56 -17.67 -1.90 -1.21
CA PRO A 56 -18.86 -2.64 -0.83
C PRO A 56 -18.95 -3.97 -1.57
N LEU A 57 -19.44 -5.02 -0.88
CA LEU A 57 -19.67 -6.32 -1.51
C LEU A 57 -20.66 -6.24 -2.68
N SER A 58 -21.59 -5.28 -2.66
CA SER A 58 -22.53 -5.06 -3.77
C SER A 58 -21.88 -4.62 -5.08
N MET A 59 -20.60 -4.20 -5.06
CA MET A 59 -19.82 -3.90 -6.26
C MET A 59 -19.09 -5.14 -6.82
N PHE A 60 -19.13 -6.26 -6.10
CA PHE A 60 -18.56 -7.51 -6.57
C PHE A 60 -19.47 -8.11 -7.64
N GLU A 61 -18.93 -8.22 -8.85
CA GLU A 61 -19.59 -8.86 -9.99
C GLU A 61 -18.71 -10.01 -10.49
N PRO A 62 -19.14 -11.28 -10.34
CA PRO A 62 -18.45 -12.40 -10.96
C PRO A 62 -18.65 -12.33 -12.48
N ASP A 63 -17.58 -12.58 -13.24
CA ASP A 63 -17.61 -12.56 -14.70
C ASP A 63 -17.14 -13.86 -15.36
N GLY A 64 -16.73 -14.85 -14.56
CA GLY A 64 -16.24 -16.14 -15.03
C GLY A 64 -14.90 -16.07 -15.78
N VAL A 65 -14.28 -14.88 -15.87
CA VAL A 65 -12.97 -14.67 -16.51
C VAL A 65 -11.91 -14.36 -15.46
N ARG A 66 -12.25 -13.53 -14.48
CA ARG A 66 -11.39 -13.20 -13.33
C ARG A 66 -11.62 -14.17 -12.18
N TYR A 67 -12.88 -14.53 -11.93
CA TYR A 67 -13.34 -15.46 -10.89
C TYR A 67 -14.84 -15.78 -11.14
N GLU A 68 -15.27 -16.97 -10.76
CA GLU A 68 -16.65 -17.47 -10.92
C GLU A 68 -17.58 -17.02 -9.79
N ASN A 69 -17.04 -16.84 -8.58
CA ASN A 69 -17.83 -16.52 -7.40
C ASN A 69 -17.00 -15.83 -6.30
N LEU A 70 -17.68 -15.42 -5.22
CA LEU A 70 -17.07 -14.70 -4.10
C LEU A 70 -16.05 -15.54 -3.32
N GLU A 71 -16.24 -16.85 -3.25
CA GLU A 71 -15.36 -17.73 -2.49
C GLU A 71 -14.01 -17.88 -3.20
N GLU A 72 -14.03 -18.13 -4.51
CA GLU A 72 -12.82 -18.16 -5.34
C GLU A 72 -12.06 -16.84 -5.26
N PHE A 73 -12.76 -15.70 -5.30
CA PHE A 73 -12.13 -14.38 -5.12
C PHE A 73 -11.40 -14.23 -3.77
N ARG A 74 -11.98 -14.77 -2.68
CA ARG A 74 -11.37 -14.72 -1.34
C ARG A 74 -10.14 -15.60 -1.26
N GLU A 75 -10.25 -16.85 -1.74
CA GLU A 75 -9.13 -17.79 -1.78
C GLU A 75 -7.95 -17.20 -2.58
N LEU A 76 -8.23 -16.58 -3.73
CA LEU A 76 -7.22 -15.94 -4.57
C LEU A 76 -6.55 -14.74 -3.86
N ARG A 77 -7.31 -13.93 -3.11
CA ARG A 77 -6.73 -12.85 -2.30
C ARG A 77 -5.80 -13.39 -1.22
N GLU A 78 -6.21 -14.43 -0.50
CA GLU A 78 -5.39 -15.03 0.56
C GLU A 78 -4.10 -15.63 -0.02
N ASP A 79 -4.19 -16.28 -1.18
CA ASP A 79 -3.03 -16.79 -1.90
C ASP A 79 -2.07 -15.66 -2.29
N PHE A 80 -2.58 -14.54 -2.84
CA PHE A 80 -1.74 -13.40 -3.22
C PHE A 80 -0.99 -12.81 -2.03
N VAL A 81 -1.64 -12.72 -0.87
CA VAL A 81 -0.98 -12.26 0.37
C VAL A 81 0.12 -13.23 0.78
N ARG A 82 -0.20 -14.54 0.84
CA ARG A 82 0.74 -15.60 1.25
C ARG A 82 1.97 -15.67 0.33
N ASN A 83 1.76 -15.52 -0.97
CA ASN A 83 2.80 -15.61 -1.99
C ASN A 83 3.41 -14.25 -2.37
N ARG A 84 3.08 -13.17 -1.66
CA ARG A 84 3.57 -11.81 -1.92
C ARG A 84 3.39 -11.37 -3.38
N THR A 85 2.26 -11.75 -3.98
CA THR A 85 1.95 -11.48 -5.38
C THR A 85 1.30 -10.11 -5.51
N THR A 86 1.87 -9.26 -6.37
CA THR A 86 1.30 -7.94 -6.67
C THR A 86 0.21 -8.03 -7.74
N CYS A 87 -0.87 -7.29 -7.52
CA CYS A 87 -2.00 -7.19 -8.44
C CYS A 87 -2.18 -5.75 -8.94
N THR A 88 -3.24 -5.51 -9.70
CA THR A 88 -3.59 -4.17 -10.17
C THR A 88 -4.02 -3.25 -9.01
N HIS A 89 -4.18 -1.97 -9.31
CA HIS A 89 -4.70 -0.98 -8.36
C HIS A 89 -6.21 -1.10 -8.13
N TRP A 90 -6.92 -1.94 -8.88
CA TRP A 90 -8.36 -2.12 -8.75
C TRP A 90 -8.66 -3.16 -7.66
N PRO A 91 -9.38 -2.79 -6.58
CA PRO A 91 -9.54 -3.64 -5.39
C PRO A 91 -10.28 -4.95 -5.67
N LEU A 92 -11.14 -4.96 -6.69
CA LEU A 92 -11.92 -6.13 -7.08
C LEU A 92 -11.30 -6.87 -8.28
N GLU A 93 -10.20 -6.38 -8.86
CA GLU A 93 -9.55 -7.06 -10.01
C GLU A 93 -8.21 -7.66 -9.62
N LEU A 94 -8.22 -8.96 -9.33
CA LEU A 94 -7.03 -9.74 -8.96
C LEU A 94 -6.26 -10.19 -10.20
N ILE A 95 -5.86 -9.24 -11.04
CA ILE A 95 -5.02 -9.50 -12.21
C ILE A 95 -3.57 -9.27 -11.80
N THR A 96 -2.71 -10.27 -12.01
CA THR A 96 -1.28 -10.15 -11.73
C THR A 96 -0.57 -9.32 -12.78
N ALA A 97 0.45 -8.57 -12.38
CA ALA A 97 1.28 -7.81 -13.31
C ALA A 97 2.01 -8.70 -14.35
N SER A 98 2.06 -10.02 -14.16
CA SER A 98 2.57 -10.97 -15.16
C SER A 98 1.64 -11.16 -16.37
N ARG A 99 0.35 -10.82 -16.25
CA ARG A 99 -0.64 -10.90 -17.35
C ARG A 99 -0.74 -9.62 -18.20
N LEU A 100 -0.11 -8.53 -17.77
CA LEU A 100 -0.05 -7.26 -18.51
C LEU A 100 1.34 -7.18 -19.18
N SER A 101 1.46 -7.72 -20.39
CA SER A 101 2.71 -7.67 -21.16
C SER A 101 3.09 -6.23 -21.56
N ASP A 102 4.39 -6.04 -21.83
CA ASP A 102 5.02 -5.00 -22.65
C ASP A 102 5.54 -3.70 -22.02
N TYR A 103 5.55 -3.54 -20.70
CA TYR A 103 6.51 -2.60 -20.13
C TYR A 103 7.89 -3.27 -20.08
N ASP A 104 8.88 -2.68 -20.75
CA ASP A 104 10.29 -3.00 -20.57
C ASP A 104 10.59 -2.94 -19.07
N LYS A 105 10.58 -4.11 -18.43
CA LYS A 105 10.93 -4.26 -17.02
C LYS A 105 12.41 -4.02 -16.91
N VAL A 106 12.83 -2.75 -16.95
CA VAL A 106 14.17 -2.38 -16.52
C VAL A 106 14.22 -2.71 -15.04
N PRO A 107 14.98 -3.74 -14.62
CA PRO A 107 15.02 -4.11 -13.22
C PRO A 107 15.57 -2.92 -12.45
N LEU A 108 14.81 -2.43 -11.48
CA LEU A 108 15.30 -1.42 -10.55
C LEU A 108 16.51 -2.01 -9.84
N LYS A 109 17.71 -1.51 -10.17
CA LYS A 109 18.94 -1.89 -9.47
C LYS A 109 18.97 -1.18 -8.13
N LEU A 110 18.58 -1.92 -7.10
CA LEU A 110 18.66 -1.46 -5.72
C LEU A 110 20.07 -1.66 -5.19
N ASN A 111 20.59 -0.68 -4.45
CA ASN A 111 21.79 -0.90 -3.66
C ASN A 111 21.47 -1.76 -2.42
N ALA A 112 22.50 -2.28 -1.74
CA ALA A 112 22.32 -3.17 -0.58
C ALA A 112 21.44 -2.54 0.51
N TYR A 113 21.58 -1.23 0.71
CA TYR A 113 20.81 -0.48 1.70
C TYR A 113 19.33 -0.32 1.30
N GLN A 114 19.03 -0.03 0.04
CA GLN A 114 17.66 0.00 -0.47
C GLN A 114 17.01 -1.39 -0.42
N HIS A 115 17.80 -2.43 -0.69
CA HIS A 115 17.34 -3.80 -0.59
C HIS A 115 16.95 -4.14 0.86
N SER A 116 17.73 -3.72 1.87
CA SER A 116 17.38 -3.95 3.27
C SER A 116 16.12 -3.21 3.72
N LEU A 117 15.77 -2.09 3.09
CA LEU A 117 14.53 -1.36 3.36
C LEU A 117 13.27 -2.03 2.80
N ILE A 118 13.36 -2.79 1.71
CA ILE A 118 12.19 -3.36 1.02
C ILE A 118 11.85 -4.75 1.54
N VAL A 119 12.85 -5.58 1.81
CA VAL A 119 12.61 -6.96 2.24
C VAL A 119 12.19 -7.03 3.72
N GLY A 120 12.37 -5.91 4.45
CA GLY A 120 12.28 -5.87 5.90
C GLY A 120 13.40 -6.69 6.55
N THR A 121 13.66 -6.46 7.83
CA THR A 121 14.34 -7.45 8.65
C THR A 121 13.33 -8.54 8.97
N HIS A 122 13.44 -9.69 8.30
CA HIS A 122 12.79 -10.91 8.77
C HIS A 122 13.34 -11.18 10.18
N VAL A 123 12.55 -10.89 11.20
CA VAL A 123 12.81 -11.37 12.55
C VAL A 123 12.04 -12.68 12.63
N GLU A 124 12.77 -13.80 12.53
CA GLU A 124 12.21 -15.09 12.90
C GLU A 124 11.69 -14.98 14.33
N PRO A 125 10.39 -15.18 14.57
CA PRO A 125 9.83 -15.07 15.91
C PRO A 125 10.41 -16.21 16.74
N GLU A 126 10.95 -15.91 17.93
CA GLU A 126 11.46 -16.91 18.87
C GLU A 126 10.43 -18.02 19.20
N ASN A 127 9.14 -17.77 18.94
CA ASN A 127 8.01 -18.67 19.22
C ASN A 127 7.21 -19.12 17.98
N GLY A 128 7.72 -18.95 16.74
CA GLY A 128 7.08 -19.50 15.54
C GLY A 128 5.78 -18.83 15.07
N THR A 129 5.36 -17.71 15.67
CA THR A 129 4.26 -16.87 15.18
C THR A 129 4.79 -15.70 14.37
N THR A 130 4.71 -15.78 13.04
CA THR A 130 5.01 -14.67 12.13
C THR A 130 4.05 -13.50 12.40
N GLU A 131 4.50 -12.50 13.15
CA GLU A 131 3.84 -11.20 13.20
C GLU A 131 4.31 -10.37 12.01
N ILE A 132 3.39 -10.11 11.07
CA ILE A 132 3.60 -9.09 10.05
C ILE A 132 3.35 -7.75 10.73
N ILE A 133 4.43 -7.09 11.15
CA ILE A 133 4.37 -5.72 11.69
C ILE A 133 4.28 -4.77 10.48
N PHE A 134 3.14 -4.07 10.37
CA PHE A 134 2.98 -2.93 9.44
C PHE A 134 3.46 -1.63 10.09
#